data_AF-A0A315DBR2-F1
#
_entry.id   AF-A0A315DBR2-F1
#
_cell.length_a   1.000
_cell.length_b   1.000
_cell.length_c   1.000
_cell.angle_alpha   90.00
_cell.angle_beta   90.00
_cell.angle_gamma   90.00
#
_symmetry.space_group_name_H-M   'P 1'
#
loop_
_entity.id
_entity.type
_entity.pdbx_description
1 polymer ?
#
loop_
_entity_poly.entity_id
_entity_poly.type
_entity_poly.pdbx_seq_one_letter_code
_entity_poly.pdbx_strand_id
1 'polypeptide(L)'
;MSAALETLDRMNTALAQSQNGQLAQSEMIRLWRSQAASLALPARFDEVLQPLLDRIEASVLFSEESCSFSQKDLLASLQMWADKARLRLSSQSASQN
;
A
#
# COMPACT_ATOMS: atom_id res chain seq x y z
N MET A 1 10.31 -2.75 -18.11
CA MET A 1 9.82 -2.78 -16.71
C MET A 1 8.63 -3.72 -16.67
N SER A 2 8.47 -4.54 -15.63
CA SER A 2 7.28 -5.41 -15.55
C SER A 2 6.07 -4.57 -15.13
N ALA A 3 4.91 -4.81 -15.76
CA ALA A 3 3.68 -4.07 -15.50
C ALA A 3 3.27 -4.05 -14.01
N ALA A 4 3.60 -5.11 -13.26
CA ALA A 4 3.38 -5.20 -11.83
C ALA A 4 4.29 -4.22 -11.03
N LEU A 5 5.56 -4.04 -11.43
CA LEU A 5 6.46 -3.08 -10.79
C LEU A 5 6.01 -1.64 -11.06
N GLU A 6 5.55 -1.33 -12.26
CA GLU A 6 4.97 -0.01 -12.59
C GLU A 6 3.70 0.25 -11.80
N THR A 7 2.87 -0.77 -11.60
CA THR A 7 1.67 -0.64 -10.77
C THR A 7 2.01 -0.36 -9.31
N LEU A 8 2.99 -1.08 -8.76
CA LEU A 8 3.46 -0.85 -7.40
C LEU A 8 4.10 0.54 -7.22
N ASP A 9 4.77 1.06 -8.24
CA ASP A 9 5.32 2.41 -8.25
C ASP A 9 4.23 3.48 -8.16
N ARG A 10 3.15 3.32 -8.93
CA ARG A 10 1.95 4.19 -8.84
C ARG A 10 1.30 4.12 -7.46
N MET A 11 1.21 2.93 -6.86
CA MET A 11 0.69 2.75 -5.50
C MET A 11 1.55 3.48 -4.47
N ASN A 12 2.88 3.35 -4.55
CA ASN A 12 3.81 4.08 -3.66
C ASN A 12 3.72 5.59 -3.84
N THR A 13 3.55 6.06 -5.09
CA THR A 13 3.35 7.49 -5.37
C THR A 13 2.09 8.01 -4.68
N ALA A 14 0.98 7.27 -4.76
CA ALA A 14 -0.26 7.64 -4.05
C ALA A 14 -0.08 7.66 -2.52
N LEU A 15 0.69 6.71 -1.97
CA LEU A 15 1.04 6.69 -0.55
C LEU A 15 1.86 7.91 -0.14
N ALA A 16 2.88 8.27 -0.90
CA ALA A 16 3.69 9.46 -0.64
C ALA A 16 2.84 10.75 -0.74
N GLN A 17 1.96 10.87 -1.74
CA GLN A 17 1.03 11.99 -1.85
C GLN A 17 0.12 12.08 -0.62
N SER A 18 -0.37 10.94 -0.12
CA SER A 18 -1.24 10.93 1.06
C SER A 18 -0.51 11.34 2.34
N GLN A 19 0.74 10.91 2.52
CA GLN A 19 1.58 11.35 3.64
C GLN A 19 1.86 12.85 3.63
N ASN A 20 1.93 13.48 2.45
CA ASN A 20 2.11 14.93 2.28
C ASN A 20 0.80 15.72 2.26
N GLY A 21 -0.34 15.07 2.54
CA GLY A 21 -1.67 15.71 2.49
C GLY A 21 -2.13 16.12 1.10
N GLN A 22 -1.47 15.63 0.03
CA GLN A 22 -1.82 15.91 -1.36
C GLN A 22 -2.92 14.97 -1.90
N LEU A 23 -3.10 13.81 -1.26
CA LEU A 23 -4.10 12.82 -1.62
C LEU A 23 -4.87 12.36 -0.37
N ALA A 24 -6.20 12.33 -0.44
CA ALA A 24 -7.02 11.80 0.65
C ALA A 24 -6.68 10.33 0.91
N GLN A 25 -6.56 9.94 2.19
CA GLN A 25 -6.23 8.56 2.56
C GLN A 25 -7.28 7.56 2.04
N SER A 26 -8.56 7.95 1.99
CA SER A 26 -9.63 7.14 1.39
C SER A 26 -9.40 6.86 -0.10
N GLU A 27 -8.97 7.86 -0.88
CA GLU A 27 -8.64 7.68 -2.30
C GLU A 27 -7.39 6.81 -2.48
N MET A 28 -6.37 7.00 -1.64
CA MET A 28 -5.20 6.12 -1.60
C MET A 28 -5.61 4.68 -1.32
N ILE A 29 -6.43 4.41 -0.29
CA ILE A 29 -6.90 3.08 0.07
C ILE A 29 -7.64 2.43 -1.10
N ARG A 30 -8.57 3.16 -1.73
CA ARG A 30 -9.34 2.66 -2.88
C ARG A 30 -8.43 2.30 -4.04
N LEU A 31 -7.45 3.16 -4.36
CA LEU A 31 -6.44 2.88 -5.38
C LEU A 31 -5.68 1.61 -5.04
N TRP A 32 -5.19 1.48 -3.81
CA TRP A 32 -4.43 0.31 -3.37
C TRP A 32 -5.24 -0.99 -3.44
N ARG A 33 -6.49 -1.00 -2.96
CA ARG A 33 -7.38 -2.18 -3.07
C ARG A 33 -7.60 -2.58 -4.53
N SER A 34 -7.82 -1.61 -5.42
CA SER A 34 -8.07 -1.89 -6.85
C SER A 34 -6.84 -2.42 -7.60
N GLN A 35 -5.65 -1.91 -7.26
CA GLN A 35 -4.42 -2.24 -7.97
C GLN A 35 -3.72 -3.49 -7.42
N ALA A 36 -3.93 -3.81 -6.14
CA ALA A 36 -3.27 -4.96 -5.48
C ALA A 36 -3.50 -6.29 -6.21
N ALA A 37 -4.71 -6.52 -6.74
CA ALA A 37 -5.04 -7.73 -7.48
C ALA A 37 -4.19 -7.92 -8.76
N SER A 38 -3.74 -6.82 -9.38
CA SER A 38 -2.92 -6.86 -10.59
C SER A 38 -1.44 -7.16 -10.35
N LEU A 39 -0.99 -7.15 -9.08
CA LEU A 39 0.40 -7.44 -8.72
C LEU A 39 0.70 -8.95 -8.77
N ALA A 40 -0.30 -9.83 -8.86
CA ALA A 40 -0.13 -11.28 -8.89
C ALA A 40 0.79 -11.83 -7.77
N LEU A 41 0.74 -11.20 -6.60
CA LEU A 41 1.51 -11.60 -5.41
C LEU A 41 0.91 -12.85 -4.75
N PRO A 42 1.71 -13.63 -4.00
CA PRO A 42 1.20 -14.75 -3.20
C PRO A 42 0.14 -14.30 -2.19
N ALA A 43 -0.87 -15.14 -1.93
CA ALA A 43 -2.02 -14.84 -1.06
C ALA A 43 -1.66 -14.21 0.30
N ARG A 44 -0.55 -14.63 0.91
CA ARG A 44 -0.02 -14.06 2.17
C ARG A 44 0.19 -12.54 2.16
N PHE A 45 0.37 -11.93 0.99
CA PHE A 45 0.46 -10.48 0.87
C PHE A 45 -0.89 -9.81 1.06
N ASP A 46 -1.96 -10.41 0.53
CA ASP A 46 -3.33 -9.92 0.69
C ASP A 46 -3.80 -10.07 2.14
N GLU A 47 -3.47 -11.18 2.79
CA GLU A 47 -3.76 -11.43 4.21
C GLU A 47 -3.19 -10.36 5.16
N VAL A 48 -2.12 -9.67 4.75
CA VAL A 48 -1.54 -8.55 5.50
C VAL A 48 -2.06 -7.21 4.99
N LEU A 49 -2.25 -7.06 3.68
CA LEU A 49 -2.65 -5.80 3.06
C LEU A 49 -4.07 -5.39 3.46
N GLN A 50 -5.04 -6.30 3.34
CA GLN A 50 -6.45 -6.00 3.62
C GLN A 50 -6.66 -5.48 5.05
N PRO A 51 -6.22 -6.17 6.13
CA PRO A 51 -6.41 -5.66 7.48
C PRO A 51 -5.63 -4.39 7.76
N LEU A 52 -4.52 -4.14 7.06
CA LEU A 52 -3.76 -2.90 7.18
C LEU A 52 -4.53 -1.72 6.57
N LEU A 53 -5.11 -1.90 5.38
CA LEU A 53 -5.94 -0.88 4.74
C LEU A 53 -7.21 -0.58 5.56
N ASP A 54 -7.86 -1.60 6.13
CA ASP A 54 -9.00 -1.42 7.04
C ASP A 54 -8.64 -0.58 8.28
N ARG A 55 -7.47 -0.82 8.88
CA ARG A 55 -7.00 -0.02 10.02
C ARG A 55 -6.70 1.43 9.65
N ILE A 56 -6.10 1.66 8.47
CA ILE A 56 -5.86 3.02 7.96
C ILE A 56 -7.20 3.72 7.73
N GLU A 57 -8.16 3.05 7.08
CA GLU A 57 -9.49 3.59 6.81
C GLU A 57 -10.22 3.99 8.11
N ALA A 58 -10.19 3.11 9.12
CA ALA A 58 -10.72 3.42 10.43
C ALA A 58 -10.02 4.63 11.06
N SER A 59 -8.68 4.74 10.94
CA SER A 59 -7.93 5.88 11.50
C SER A 59 -8.31 7.24 10.89
N VAL A 60 -8.82 7.26 9.66
CA VAL A 60 -9.34 8.47 9.01
C VAL A 60 -10.63 8.94 9.69
N LEU A 61 -11.50 8.00 10.09
CA LEU A 61 -12.82 8.30 10.68
C LEU A 61 -12.74 8.84 12.12
N PHE A 62 -11.64 8.59 12.85
CA PHE A 62 -11.48 8.96 14.26
C PHE A 62 -10.51 10.14 14.51
N SER A 63 -10.30 11.01 13.51
CA SER A 63 -9.33 12.12 13.59
C SER A 63 -9.85 13.37 14.32
N GLU A 64 -9.98 13.29 15.65
CA GLU A 64 -10.06 14.45 16.55
C GLU A 64 -8.86 14.41 17.52
N GLU A 65 -7.65 14.74 17.04
CA GLU A 65 -6.45 15.01 17.87
C GLU A 65 -5.68 13.80 18.45
N SER A 66 -6.24 12.59 18.54
CA SER A 66 -5.64 11.52 19.39
C SER A 66 -4.87 10.39 18.68
N CYS A 67 -4.77 10.34 17.35
CA CYS A 67 -4.19 9.17 16.64
C CYS A 67 -3.08 9.47 15.61
N SER A 68 -2.49 10.67 15.61
CA SER A 68 -1.43 11.02 14.63
C SER A 68 -0.23 10.04 14.67
N PHE A 69 0.11 9.52 15.85
CA PHE A 69 1.18 8.53 16.00
C PHE A 69 0.80 7.18 15.39
N SER A 70 -0.39 6.65 15.70
CA SER A 70 -0.88 5.38 15.15
C SER A 70 -1.09 5.44 13.64
N GLN A 71 -1.54 6.57 13.09
CA GLN A 71 -1.70 6.74 11.66
C GLN A 71 -0.36 6.70 10.91
N LYS A 72 0.67 7.39 11.43
CA LYS A 72 2.02 7.35 10.83
C LYS A 72 2.61 5.94 10.85
N ASP A 73 2.43 5.19 11.93
CA ASP A 73 2.89 3.80 12.04
C ASP A 73 2.18 2.87 11.05
N LEU A 74 0.87 3.06 10.84
CA LEU A 74 0.11 2.31 9.84
C LEU A 74 0.60 2.60 8.42
N LEU A 75 0.85 3.87 8.09
CA LEU A 75 1.39 4.26 6.78
C LEU A 75 2.84 3.74 6.58
N ALA A 76 3.66 3.73 7.64
CA ALA A 76 4.99 3.13 7.61
C ALA A 76 4.93 1.62 7.40
N SER A 77 3.98 0.93 8.04
CA SER A 77 3.71 -0.49 7.83
C SER A 77 3.30 -0.78 6.39
N LEU A 78 2.52 0.11 5.77
CA LEU A 78 2.10 -0.02 4.38
C LEU A 78 3.29 0.17 3.43
N GLN A 79 4.19 1.10 3.74
CA GLN A 79 5.44 1.28 3.00
C GLN A 79 6.35 0.04 3.09
N MET A 80 6.46 -0.58 4.27
CA MET A 80 7.22 -1.82 4.45
C MET A 80 6.61 -2.98 3.66
N TRP A 81 5.27 -3.06 3.57
CA TRP A 81 4.60 -4.04 2.73
C TRP A 81 4.98 -3.85 1.25
N ALA A 82 4.99 -2.59 0.76
CA ALA A 82 5.32 -2.28 -0.62
C ALA A 82 6.77 -2.61 -0.97
N ASP A 83 7.72 -2.37 -0.06
CA ASP A 83 9.12 -2.75 -0.24
C ASP A 83 9.26 -4.27 -0.42
N LYS A 84 8.61 -5.05 0.46
CA LYS A 84 8.57 -6.52 0.35
C LYS A 84 7.90 -6.98 -0.94
N ALA A 85 6.81 -6.34 -1.35
CA ALA A 85 6.15 -6.65 -2.62
C ALA A 85 7.10 -6.43 -3.80
N ARG A 86 7.83 -5.31 -3.82
CA ARG A 86 8.81 -4.98 -4.88
C ARG A 86 9.88 -6.05 -5.00
N LEU A 87 10.45 -6.50 -3.88
CA LEU A 87 11.43 -7.57 -3.86
C LEU A 87 10.86 -8.86 -4.48
N ARG A 88 9.63 -9.26 -4.11
CA ARG A 88 9.01 -10.46 -4.68
C ARG A 88 8.69 -10.33 -6.16
N LEU A 89 8.17 -9.19 -6.61
CA LEU A 89 7.90 -8.93 -8.03
C LEU A 89 9.18 -8.97 -8.86
N SER A 90 10.27 -8.42 -8.31
CA SER A 90 11.58 -8.40 -8.98
C SER A 90 12.14 -9.82 -9.10
N SER A 91 12.06 -10.63 -8.04
CA SER A 91 12.46 -12.05 -8.07
C SER A 91 11.59 -12.89 -9.03
N GLN A 92 10.28 -12.64 -9.09
CA GLN A 92 9.37 -13.36 -9.99
C GLN A 92 9.63 -12.99 -11.45
N SER A 93 9.86 -11.71 -11.74
CA SER A 93 10.22 -11.24 -13.09
C SER A 93 11.50 -11.92 -13.59
N ALA A 94 12.49 -12.14 -12.70
CA ALA A 94 13.73 -12.82 -13.04
C ALA A 94 13.59 -14.33 -13.28
N SER A 95 12.51 -14.95 -12.79
CA SER A 95 12.21 -16.38 -13.01
C SER A 95 11.33 -16.64 -14.24
N GLN A 96 10.84 -15.57 -14.88
CA GLN A 96 9.98 -15.64 -16.08
C GLN A 96 10.76 -15.38 -17.39
N ASN A 97 12.08 -15.22 -17.32
CA ASN A 97 12.97 -14.92 -18.44
C ASN A 97 14.08 -15.97 -18.52
#